data_AF-A0A800FIT9-F1
#
_entry.id   AF-A0A800FIT9-F1
#
_cell.length_a   1.000
_cell.length_b   1.000
_cell.length_c   1.000
_cell.angle_alpha   90.00
_cell.angle_beta   90.00
_cell.angle_gamma   90.00
#
_symmetry.space_group_name_H-M   'P 1'
#
loop_
_entity.id
_entity.type
_entity.pdbx_description
1 polymer ?
#
loop_
_entity_poly.entity_id
_entity_poly.type
_entity_poly.pdbx_seq_one_letter_code
_entity_poly.pdbx_strand_id
1 'polypeptide(L)'
;AKITCFLTSEKQWHGYRLTGEISIPFFETCDRCLVEFTDQHTTEFFILLTNDSELSGAEDDDVIWFSDAKNTVDIGPVIRELVLVEEPFKTICSVDCNGICPYCGANRNQENCGCNVDTVVDNRWENLKQIIK
;
A
#
# COMPACT_ATOMS: atom_id res chain seq x y z
N ALA A 1 -0.83 6.01 14.46
CA ALA A 1 -0.16 6.33 13.18
C ALA A 1 -0.34 7.82 12.89
N LYS A 2 0.69 8.52 12.39
CA LYS A 2 0.55 9.90 11.92
C LYS A 2 0.95 9.93 10.45
N ILE A 3 0.01 10.26 9.58
CA ILE A 3 0.30 10.56 8.17
C ILE A 3 0.88 11.96 8.11
N THR A 4 1.98 12.14 7.38
CA THR A 4 2.57 13.45 7.13
C THR A 4 2.46 13.78 5.66
N CYS A 5 2.11 15.02 5.36
CA CYS A 5 1.98 15.50 4.00
C CYS A 5 2.69 16.84 3.86
N PHE A 6 3.50 16.97 2.81
CA PHE A 6 4.02 18.24 2.34
C PHE A 6 3.27 18.59 1.06
N LEU A 7 2.72 19.79 0.99
CA LEU A 7 2.01 20.24 -0.19
C LEU A 7 2.43 21.66 -0.55
N THR A 8 2.40 21.94 -1.84
CA THR A 8 2.61 23.25 -2.43
C THR A 8 1.39 23.62 -3.28
N SER A 9 1.14 24.91 -3.41
CA SER A 9 0.09 25.44 -4.29
C SER A 9 0.67 26.46 -5.23
N GLU A 10 0.30 26.35 -6.51
CA GLU A 10 0.70 27.26 -7.57
C GLU A 10 -0.54 27.76 -8.31
N LYS A 11 -0.59 29.07 -8.59
CA LYS A 11 -1.68 29.66 -9.37
C LYS A 11 -1.56 29.25 -10.85
N GLN A 12 -2.69 28.86 -11.44
CA GLN A 12 -2.85 28.53 -12.86
C GLN A 12 -3.88 29.47 -13.53
N TRP A 13 -4.09 29.33 -14.84
CA TRP A 13 -5.03 30.20 -15.60
C TRP A 13 -6.48 30.06 -15.12
N HIS A 14 -6.94 28.86 -14.79
CA HIS A 14 -8.32 28.56 -14.36
C HIS A 14 -8.44 28.08 -12.89
N GLY A 15 -7.43 28.34 -12.06
CA GLY A 15 -7.48 28.01 -10.64
C GLY A 15 -6.10 27.77 -10.02
N TYR A 16 -5.91 26.63 -9.36
CA TYR A 16 -4.69 26.30 -8.63
C TYR A 16 -4.27 24.86 -8.87
N ARG A 17 -2.96 24.66 -9.02
CA ARG A 17 -2.34 23.35 -8.98
C ARG A 17 -1.86 23.09 -7.56
N LEU A 18 -2.28 21.98 -6.98
CA LEU A 18 -1.71 21.43 -5.76
C LEU A 18 -0.81 20.25 -6.14
N THR A 19 0.37 20.22 -5.54
CA THR A 19 1.29 19.08 -5.64
C THR A 19 1.80 18.75 -4.25
N GLY A 20 2.00 17.48 -3.96
CA GLY A 20 2.52 17.12 -2.67
C GLY A 20 3.03 15.69 -2.59
N GLU A 21 3.63 15.41 -1.45
CA GLU A 21 4.13 14.09 -1.06
C GLU A 21 3.49 13.71 0.27
N ILE A 22 3.05 12.45 0.37
CA ILE A 22 2.43 11.87 1.55
C ILE A 22 3.32 10.74 2.04
N SER A 23 3.70 10.77 3.31
CA SER A 23 4.37 9.65 3.99
C SER A 23 3.38 8.94 4.91
N ILE A 24 3.25 7.63 4.71
CA ILE A 24 2.22 6.78 5.29
C ILE A 24 2.91 5.63 6.05
N PRO A 25 2.80 5.58 7.39
CA PRO A 25 3.24 4.42 8.15
C PRO A 25 2.14 3.36 8.23
N PHE A 26 2.42 2.18 7.69
CA PHE A 26 1.58 0.98 7.80
C PHE A 26 2.05 0.10 8.97
N PHE A 27 1.11 -0.38 9.77
CA PHE A 27 1.38 -1.22 10.95
C PHE A 27 0.88 -2.62 10.65
N GLU A 28 1.80 -3.49 10.27
CA GLU A 28 1.48 -4.74 9.61
C GLU A 28 1.98 -5.94 10.40
N THR A 29 1.40 -7.09 10.09
CA THR A 29 1.90 -8.38 10.55
C THR A 29 2.49 -9.13 9.36
N CYS A 30 3.75 -9.54 9.46
CA CYS A 30 4.44 -10.19 8.35
C CYS A 30 3.78 -11.52 7.95
N ASP A 31 3.38 -11.66 6.68
CA ASP A 31 2.76 -12.85 6.12
C ASP A 31 3.62 -14.12 6.24
N ARG A 32 4.95 -13.95 6.35
CA ARG A 32 5.90 -15.07 6.43
C ARG A 32 6.19 -15.51 7.86
N CYS A 33 6.47 -14.56 8.76
CA CYS A 33 6.98 -14.85 10.10
C CYS A 33 6.04 -14.45 11.24
N LEU A 34 4.90 -13.80 10.91
CA LEU A 34 3.87 -13.35 11.85
C LEU A 34 4.32 -12.32 12.89
N VAL A 35 5.49 -11.70 12.69
CA VAL A 35 5.99 -10.61 13.54
C VAL A 35 5.37 -9.30 13.08
N GLU A 36 4.95 -8.48 14.04
CA GLU A 36 4.51 -7.10 13.82
C GLU A 36 5.70 -6.23 13.39
N PHE A 37 5.50 -5.41 12.37
CA PHE A 37 6.49 -4.45 11.91
C PHE A 37 5.82 -3.19 11.35
N THR A 38 6.60 -2.12 11.18
CA THR A 38 6.13 -0.90 10.54
C THR A 38 6.77 -0.80 9.17
N ASP A 39 5.93 -0.62 8.14
CA ASP A 39 6.37 -0.29 6.79
C ASP A 39 6.09 1.19 6.51
N GLN A 40 6.98 1.84 5.77
CA GLN A 40 6.83 3.25 5.44
C GLN A 40 6.75 3.42 3.94
N HIS A 41 5.60 3.89 3.48
CA HIS A 41 5.37 4.19 2.09
C HIS A 41 5.34 5.71 1.89
N THR A 42 5.80 6.13 0.72
CA THR A 42 5.76 7.52 0.29
C THR A 42 5.15 7.58 -1.10
N THR A 43 4.14 8.42 -1.28
CA THR A 43 3.46 8.60 -2.56
C THR A 43 3.29 10.08 -2.87
N GLU A 44 3.39 10.41 -4.14
CA GLU A 44 3.20 11.78 -4.65
C GLU A 44 1.78 11.94 -5.17
N PHE A 45 1.28 13.18 -5.14
CA PHE A 45 -0.04 13.49 -5.70
C PHE A 45 -0.06 14.85 -6.37
N PHE A 46 -1.03 14.97 -7.27
CA PHE A 46 -1.36 16.19 -7.98
C PHE A 46 -2.88 16.38 -7.93
N ILE A 47 -3.33 17.61 -7.65
CA ILE A 47 -4.74 17.98 -7.71
C ILE A 47 -4.87 19.30 -8.47
N LEU A 48 -5.76 19.35 -9.44
CA LEU A 48 -6.18 20.58 -10.09
C LEU A 48 -7.45 21.12 -9.42
N LEU A 49 -7.35 22.30 -8.82
CA LEU A 49 -8.50 23.08 -8.38
C LEU A 49 -8.93 24.01 -9.51
N THR A 50 -10.15 23.86 -10.01
CA THR A 50 -10.63 24.67 -11.14
C THR A 50 -12.10 25.07 -11.02
N ASN A 51 -12.44 26.26 -11.51
CA ASN A 51 -13.82 26.71 -11.71
C ASN A 51 -14.28 26.54 -13.17
N ASP A 52 -13.46 25.92 -14.01
CA ASP A 52 -13.78 25.60 -15.39
C ASP A 52 -14.52 24.26 -15.47
N SER A 53 -15.77 24.31 -15.91
CA SER A 53 -16.65 23.14 -15.97
C SER A 53 -16.27 22.16 -17.07
N GLU A 54 -15.50 22.61 -18.07
CA GLU A 54 -14.96 21.74 -19.12
C GLU A 54 -13.78 20.91 -18.59
N LEU A 55 -13.06 21.43 -17.58
CA LEU A 55 -11.95 20.74 -16.93
C LEU A 55 -12.40 19.85 -15.77
N SER A 56 -13.48 20.21 -15.07
CA SER A 56 -14.03 19.43 -13.94
C SER A 56 -14.97 18.30 -14.39
N GLY A 57 -14.67 17.64 -15.51
CA GLY A 57 -15.45 16.50 -15.98
C GLY A 57 -15.52 15.40 -14.92
N ALA A 58 -16.64 14.67 -14.84
CA ALA A 58 -16.92 13.70 -13.78
C ALA A 58 -16.03 12.43 -13.80
N GLU A 59 -14.99 12.39 -14.62
CA GLU A 59 -14.12 11.22 -14.84
C GLU A 59 -12.65 11.44 -14.44
N ASP A 60 -12.29 12.61 -13.90
CA ASP A 60 -10.91 12.90 -13.47
C ASP A 60 -10.84 13.08 -11.95
N ASP A 61 -10.38 12.04 -11.26
CA ASP A 61 -10.25 11.98 -9.80
C ASP A 61 -9.21 13.00 -9.26
N ASP A 62 -8.32 13.50 -10.14
CA ASP A 62 -7.32 14.51 -9.79
C ASP A 62 -7.85 15.95 -9.95
N VAL A 63 -9.10 16.15 -10.39
CA VAL A 63 -9.70 17.48 -10.58
C VAL A 63 -10.81 17.75 -9.57
N ILE A 64 -10.64 18.80 -8.76
CA ILE A 64 -11.64 19.25 -7.80
C ILE A 64 -12.24 20.58 -8.25
N TRP A 65 -13.57 20.59 -8.39
CA TRP A 65 -14.32 21.83 -8.64
C TRP A 65 -14.15 22.82 -7.47
N PHE A 66 -13.62 24.00 -7.79
CA PHE A 66 -13.35 25.07 -6.83
C PHE A 66 -13.92 26.40 -7.34
N SER A 67 -15.17 26.69 -6.95
CA SER A 67 -15.83 27.96 -7.29
C SER A 67 -15.27 29.15 -6.51
N ASP A 68 -15.27 30.34 -7.12
CA ASP A 68 -14.85 31.62 -6.51
C ASP A 68 -15.60 32.01 -5.22
N ALA A 69 -16.76 31.38 -4.95
CA ALA A 69 -17.54 31.58 -3.73
C ALA A 69 -17.00 30.79 -2.52
N LYS A 70 -16.03 29.87 -2.71
CA LYS A 70 -15.46 29.04 -1.66
C LYS A 70 -14.04 29.51 -1.33
N ASN A 71 -13.71 29.51 -0.04
CA ASN A 71 -12.36 29.81 0.46
C ASN A 71 -11.61 28.58 0.96
N THR A 72 -12.25 27.40 0.88
CA THR A 72 -11.73 26.14 1.39
C THR A 72 -12.07 25.01 0.42
N VAL A 73 -11.16 24.06 0.27
CA VAL A 73 -11.35 22.82 -0.47
C VAL A 73 -11.06 21.64 0.45
N ASP A 74 -11.86 20.59 0.36
CA ASP A 74 -11.61 19.33 1.05
C ASP A 74 -10.85 18.40 0.10
N ILE A 75 -9.58 18.14 0.41
CA ILE A 75 -8.73 17.19 -0.31
C ILE A 75 -8.71 15.80 0.36
N GLY A 76 -9.41 15.64 1.49
CA GLY A 76 -9.47 14.40 2.26
C GLY A 76 -9.85 13.17 1.43
N PRO A 77 -10.82 13.23 0.48
CA PRO A 77 -11.15 12.11 -0.38
C PRO A 77 -9.96 11.61 -1.22
N VAL A 78 -9.26 12.52 -1.91
CA VAL A 78 -8.07 12.19 -2.73
C VAL A 78 -6.98 11.58 -1.87
N ILE A 79 -6.68 12.19 -0.72
CA ILE A 79 -5.69 11.67 0.23
C ILE A 79 -6.07 10.26 0.71
N ARG A 80 -7.36 10.01 0.99
CA ARG A 80 -7.84 8.70 1.43
C ARG A 80 -7.67 7.64 0.33
N GLU A 81 -8.00 7.97 -0.91
CA GLU A 81 -7.85 7.04 -2.04
C GLU A 81 -6.38 6.69 -2.27
N LEU A 82 -5.49 7.68 -2.25
CA LEU A 82 -4.05 7.45 -2.35
C LEU A 82 -3.54 6.53 -1.24
N VAL A 83 -3.99 6.74 0.00
CA VAL A 83 -3.61 5.87 1.13
C VAL A 83 -4.10 4.43 0.93
N LEU A 84 -5.32 4.23 0.41
CA LEU A 84 -5.85 2.90 0.13
C LEU A 84 -5.13 2.19 -1.02
N VAL A 85 -4.71 2.94 -2.04
CA VAL A 85 -3.94 2.39 -3.17
C VAL A 85 -2.55 1.96 -2.73
N GLU A 86 -1.96 2.68 -1.77
CA GLU A 86 -0.60 2.42 -1.29
C GLU A 86 -0.53 1.23 -0.30
N GLU A 87 -1.68 0.72 0.15
CA GLU A 87 -1.74 -0.43 1.06
C GLU A 87 -1.21 -1.71 0.37
N PRO A 88 -0.15 -2.34 0.88
CA PRO A 88 0.47 -3.48 0.21
C PRO A 88 -0.39 -4.75 0.30
N PHE A 89 -0.62 -5.42 -0.84
CA PHE A 89 -1.30 -6.72 -0.88
C PHE A 89 -0.56 -7.84 -0.13
N LYS A 90 0.75 -7.68 0.10
CA LYS A 90 1.59 -8.64 0.78
C LYS A 90 2.57 -7.91 1.68
N THR A 91 2.58 -8.27 2.95
CA THR A 91 3.35 -7.57 3.98
C THR A 91 4.50 -8.46 4.43
N ILE A 92 5.74 -8.06 4.15
CA ILE A 92 6.93 -8.83 4.55
C ILE A 92 7.86 -7.90 5.33
N CYS A 93 8.21 -8.29 6.55
CA CYS A 93 9.06 -7.48 7.43
C CYS A 93 10.50 -7.25 6.92
N SER A 94 10.93 -8.02 5.91
CA SER A 94 12.24 -7.88 5.25
C SER A 94 12.28 -8.73 3.97
N VAL A 95 13.05 -8.29 2.98
CA VAL A 95 13.28 -9.03 1.72
C VAL A 95 13.82 -10.44 1.98
N ASP A 96 14.65 -10.58 3.02
CA ASP A 96 15.31 -11.84 3.42
C ASP A 96 14.54 -12.61 4.50
N CYS A 97 13.26 -12.29 4.75
CA CYS A 97 12.48 -12.97 5.77
C CYS A 97 12.29 -14.46 5.44
N ASN A 98 12.88 -15.32 6.26
CA ASN A 98 12.81 -16.78 6.14
C ASN A 98 11.44 -17.35 6.50
N GLY A 99 10.68 -16.66 7.37
CA GLY A 99 9.32 -17.06 7.75
C GLY A 99 9.26 -18.21 8.76
N ILE A 100 8.05 -18.66 9.08
CA ILE A 100 7.84 -19.80 9.97
C ILE A 100 8.23 -21.13 9.29
N CYS A 101 8.63 -22.10 10.10
CA CYS A 101 8.82 -23.48 9.67
C CYS A 101 7.44 -24.12 9.42
N PRO A 102 7.19 -24.72 8.23
CA PRO A 102 5.89 -25.32 7.91
C PRO A 102 5.57 -26.58 8.73
N TYR A 103 6.55 -27.15 9.45
CA TYR A 103 6.37 -28.39 10.22
C TYR A 103 6.16 -28.15 11.72
N CYS A 104 6.95 -27.25 12.33
CA CYS A 104 6.92 -27.01 13.76
C CYS A 104 6.45 -25.60 14.15
N GLY A 105 6.28 -24.68 13.20
CA GLY A 105 5.85 -23.30 13.45
C GLY A 105 6.95 -22.36 13.98
N ALA A 106 8.17 -22.85 14.22
CA ALA A 106 9.28 -22.02 14.68
C ALA A 106 9.61 -20.88 13.71
N ASN A 107 9.88 -19.68 14.22
CA ASN A 107 10.30 -18.54 13.41
C ASN A 107 11.77 -18.71 12.98
N ARG A 108 11.98 -18.99 11.68
CA ARG A 108 13.32 -19.27 11.13
C ARG A 108 14.24 -18.05 11.06
N ASN A 109 13.73 -16.86 11.34
CA ASN A 109 14.57 -15.67 11.48
C ASN A 109 15.22 -15.57 12.88
N GLN A 110 14.71 -16.31 13.87
CA GLN A 110 15.19 -16.28 15.25
C GLN A 110 15.99 -17.53 15.59
N GLU A 111 15.60 -18.68 15.06
CA GLU A 111 16.25 -19.96 15.37
C GLU A 111 16.28 -20.92 14.19
N ASN A 112 17.24 -21.84 14.21
CA ASN A 112 17.23 -23.00 13.33
C ASN A 112 16.59 -24.18 14.06
N CYS A 113 15.33 -24.49 13.71
CA CYS A 113 14.58 -25.58 14.31
C CYS A 113 15.04 -27.00 13.91
N GLY A 114 16.02 -27.14 13.01
CA GLY A 114 16.56 -28.44 12.57
C GLY A 114 15.59 -29.32 11.77
N CYS A 115 14.38 -28.84 11.47
CA CYS A 115 13.41 -29.57 10.64
C CYS A 115 13.93 -29.69 9.21
N ASN A 116 14.05 -30.92 8.70
CA ASN A 116 14.58 -31.17 7.37
C ASN A 116 13.45 -31.21 6.32
N VAL A 117 13.29 -30.09 5.60
CA VAL A 117 12.21 -29.87 4.63
C VAL A 117 12.23 -30.88 3.49
N ASP A 118 13.42 -31.38 3.11
CA ASP A 118 13.59 -32.31 1.99
C ASP A 118 13.23 -33.77 2.34
N THR A 119 13.08 -34.10 3.62
CA THR A 119 12.81 -35.48 4.06
C THR A 119 11.33 -35.77 4.33
N VAL A 120 10.47 -34.74 4.38
CA VAL A 120 9.06 -34.93 4.64
C VAL A 120 8.34 -35.15 3.32
N VAL A 121 7.91 -36.40 3.09
CA VAL A 121 7.11 -36.78 1.92
C VAL A 121 5.72 -36.16 2.07
N ASP A 122 5.40 -35.15 1.26
CA ASP A 122 4.03 -34.63 1.16
C ASP A 122 3.14 -35.64 0.44
N ASN A 123 2.41 -36.39 1.24
CA ASN A 123 1.49 -37.45 0.82
C ASN A 123 0.13 -36.91 0.33
N ARG A 124 -0.16 -35.61 0.44
CA ARG A 124 -1.44 -35.04 -0.05
C ARG A 124 -1.61 -35.18 -1.57
N TRP A 125 -0.49 -35.15 -2.29
CA TRP A 125 -0.45 -35.25 -3.76
C TRP A 125 -0.17 -36.67 -4.26
N GLU A 126 -0.13 -37.65 -3.37
CA GLU A 126 0.26 -39.02 -3.72
C GLU A 126 -0.68 -39.66 -4.76
N ASN A 127 -1.99 -39.41 -4.63
CA ASN A 127 -2.99 -39.87 -5.60
C ASN A 127 -2.87 -39.17 -6.97
N LEU A 128 -2.36 -37.95 -7.02
CA LEU A 128 -2.17 -37.20 -8.27
C LEU A 128 -1.00 -37.73 -9.09
N LYS A 129 0.01 -38.36 -8.46
CA LYS A 129 1.09 -39.06 -9.16
C LYS A 129 0.59 -40.19 -10.05
N GLN A 130 -0.57 -40.78 -9.72
CA GLN A 130 -1.19 -41.84 -10.52
C GLN A 130 -1.87 -41.30 -11.80
N ILE A 131 -2.07 -39.98 -11.90
CA ILE A 131 -2.77 -39.32 -13.01
C ILE A 131 -1.78 -38.75 -14.04
N ILE A 132 -0.54 -38.46 -13.65
CA ILE A 132 0.53 -38.02 -14.54
C ILE A 132 1.04 -39.25 -15.32
N LYS A 133 0.54 -39.45 -16.53
CA LYS A 133 1.08 -40.38 -17.53
C LYS A 133 2.00 -39.66 -18.50
#